data_AF-A0A1V9U035-F1
#
_entry.id   AF-A0A1V9U035-F1
#
_cell.length_a   1.000
_cell.length_b   1.000
_cell.length_c   1.000
_cell.angle_alpha   90.00
_cell.angle_beta   90.00
_cell.angle_gamma   90.00
#
_symmetry.space_group_name_H-M   'P 1'
#
loop_
_entity.id
_entity.type
_entity.pdbx_description
1 polymer ?
#
loop_
_entity_poly.entity_id
_entity_poly.type
_entity_poly.pdbx_seq_one_letter_code
_entity_poly.pdbx_strand_id
1 'polypeptide(L)'
;RQLVALKDVDKLFTDKLSGANTNRPELQKMLAYIREGDIVMVTELDRLGRNNQDLTKIMNTIQNKGATLDVLNLPSMTGIADPNLRQLMTNLIIELYKYQAESER
;
A
#
# COMPACT_ATOMS: atom_id res chain seq x y z
N ARG A 1 17.84 -1.53 3.22
CA ARG A 1 16.99 -2.06 4.32
C ARG A 1 15.59 -2.42 3.82
N GLN A 2 14.82 -1.50 3.21
CA GLN A 2 13.47 -1.78 2.67
C GLN A 2 13.43 -2.88 1.59
N LEU A 3 14.37 -2.88 0.64
CA LEU A 3 14.45 -3.88 -0.44
C LEU A 3 14.69 -5.32 0.05
N VAL A 4 15.22 -5.50 1.27
CA VAL A 4 15.51 -6.82 1.85
C VAL A 4 14.23 -7.47 2.39
N ALA A 5 13.19 -6.67 2.67
CA ALA A 5 11.91 -7.14 3.21
C ALA A 5 10.92 -7.54 2.09
N LEU A 6 11.14 -7.08 0.86
CA LEU A 6 10.32 -7.38 -0.32
C LEU A 6 10.85 -8.58 -1.14
N LYS A 7 11.46 -9.58 -0.49
CA LYS A 7 12.16 -10.67 -1.19
C LYS A 7 11.26 -11.59 -2.01
N ASP A 8 9.96 -11.60 -1.72
CA ASP A 8 8.97 -12.47 -2.36
C ASP A 8 7.96 -11.67 -3.22
N VAL A 9 8.44 -10.70 -4.01
CA VAL A 9 7.60 -9.95 -4.96
C VAL A 9 7.96 -10.28 -6.41
N ASP A 10 6.95 -10.49 -7.25
CA ASP A 10 7.14 -10.79 -8.68
C ASP A 10 7.70 -9.59 -9.45
N LYS A 11 7.35 -8.38 -9.01
CA LYS A 11 7.80 -7.14 -9.65
C LYS A 11 8.03 -6.06 -8.60
N LEU A 12 9.23 -5.48 -8.63
CA LEU A 12 9.62 -4.36 -7.77
C LEU A 12 9.52 -3.04 -8.54
N PHE A 13 8.85 -2.06 -7.93
CA PHE A 13 8.80 -0.67 -8.38
C PHE A 13 9.44 0.22 -7.31
N THR A 14 10.26 1.20 -7.70
CA THR A 14 11.00 2.02 -6.72
C THR A 14 11.09 3.46 -7.19
N ASP A 15 10.39 4.36 -6.50
CA ASP A 15 10.59 5.80 -6.64
C ASP A 15 11.62 6.30 -5.62
N LYS A 16 12.54 7.16 -6.05
CA LYS A 16 13.47 7.84 -5.14
C LYS A 16 12.87 9.20 -4.77
N LEU A 17 12.32 9.30 -3.57
CA LEU A 17 11.82 10.56 -3.01
C LEU A 17 12.99 11.46 -2.64
N SER A 18 13.44 12.32 -3.57
CA SER A 18 14.11 13.57 -3.18
C SER A 18 13.00 14.59 -2.88
N GLY A 19 13.09 15.28 -1.74
CA GLY A 19 11.98 16.05 -1.13
C GLY A 19 11.31 17.14 -1.96
N ALA A 20 11.74 17.37 -3.20
CA ALA A 20 11.14 18.33 -4.13
C ALA A 20 10.45 17.69 -5.35
N ASN A 21 10.65 16.40 -5.64
CA ASN A 21 10.19 15.82 -6.89
C ASN A 21 8.79 15.21 -6.74
N THR A 22 7.79 15.84 -7.36
CA THR A 22 6.38 15.42 -7.37
C THR A 22 6.11 14.19 -8.25
N ASN A 23 7.03 13.87 -9.16
CA ASN A 23 6.84 12.80 -10.11
C ASN A 23 7.18 11.45 -9.47
N ARG A 24 6.16 10.58 -9.37
CA ARG A 24 6.25 9.17 -8.96
C ARG A 24 5.96 8.25 -10.14
N PRO A 25 6.82 8.23 -11.18
CA PRO A 25 6.56 7.46 -12.39
C PRO A 25 6.48 5.97 -12.09
N GLU A 26 7.22 5.44 -11.12
CA GLU A 26 7.19 4.01 -10.80
C GLU A 26 5.91 3.62 -10.06
N LEU A 27 5.36 4.47 -9.19
CA LEU A 27 4.02 4.27 -8.64
C LEU A 27 2.96 4.19 -9.75
N GLN A 28 3.00 5.09 -10.73
CA GLN A 28 2.03 5.08 -11.83
C GLN A 28 2.16 3.82 -12.69
N LYS A 29 3.39 3.39 -12.98
CA LYS A 29 3.65 2.12 -13.67
C LYS A 29 3.15 0.92 -12.87
N MET A 30 3.35 0.91 -11.56
CA MET A 30 2.83 -0.14 -10.68
C MET A 30 1.29 -0.18 -10.74
N LEU A 31 0.62 0.97 -10.60
CA LEU A 31 -0.84 1.04 -10.69
C LEU A 31 -1.36 0.57 -12.06
N ALA A 32 -0.62 0.85 -13.14
CA ALA A 32 -0.95 0.35 -14.47
C ALA A 32 -0.70 -1.16 -14.61
N TYR A 33 0.32 -1.70 -13.93
CA TYR A 33 0.75 -3.09 -14.01
C TYR A 33 -0.17 -4.06 -13.28
N ILE A 34 -0.66 -3.69 -12.10
CA ILE A 34 -1.46 -4.59 -11.24
C ILE A 34 -2.79 -5.00 -11.88
N ARG A 35 -3.21 -6.22 -11.56
CA ARG A 35 -4.40 -6.92 -12.03
C ARG A 35 -5.24 -7.39 -10.84
N GLU A 36 -6.44 -7.87 -11.15
CA GLU A 36 -7.32 -8.49 -10.16
C GLU A 36 -6.61 -9.67 -9.49
N GLY A 37 -6.68 -9.73 -8.16
CA GLY A 37 -6.03 -10.75 -7.33
C GLY A 37 -4.58 -10.44 -6.93
N ASP A 38 -3.96 -9.40 -7.48
CA ASP A 38 -2.60 -9.01 -7.10
C ASP A 38 -2.55 -8.43 -5.68
N ILE A 39 -1.39 -8.61 -5.03
CA ILE A 39 -1.09 -7.99 -3.73
C ILE A 39 0.00 -6.95 -3.93
N VAL A 40 -0.36 -5.68 -3.72
CA VAL A 40 0.59 -4.57 -3.64
C VAL A 40 1.23 -4.58 -2.26
N MET A 41 2.51 -4.92 -2.20
CA MET A 41 3.25 -4.92 -0.94
C MET A 41 4.05 -3.63 -0.77
N VAL A 42 3.89 -2.98 0.38
CA VAL A 42 4.66 -1.78 0.76
C VAL A 42 5.30 -1.95 2.12
N THR A 43 6.45 -1.31 2.36
CA THR A 43 7.15 -1.48 3.63
C THR A 43 6.48 -0.72 4.79
N GLU A 44 6.01 0.49 4.51
CA GLU A 44 5.40 1.40 5.48
C GLU A 44 4.33 2.22 4.76
N LEU A 45 3.25 2.57 5.46
CA LEU A 45 2.10 3.29 4.89
C LEU A 45 2.47 4.71 4.42
N ASP A 46 3.37 5.39 5.12
CA ASP A 46 3.89 6.73 4.80
C ASP A 46 4.71 6.77 3.49
N ARG A 47 5.23 5.62 3.03
CA ARG A 47 5.92 5.49 1.74
C ARG A 47 4.93 5.41 0.57
N LEU A 48 3.67 5.07 0.83
CA LEU A 48 2.68 4.92 -0.22
C LEU A 48 2.04 6.25 -0.60
N GLY A 49 1.68 7.12 0.34
CA GLY A 49 1.05 8.41 0.06
C GLY A 49 1.70 9.57 0.81
N ARG A 50 1.65 10.79 0.24
CA ARG A 50 2.24 12.01 0.86
C ARG A 50 1.39 12.58 1.99
N ASN A 51 0.09 12.32 1.94
CA ASN A 51 -0.88 12.73 2.92
C ASN A 51 -2.07 11.75 2.90
N ASN A 52 -3.00 11.91 3.82
CA ASN A 52 -4.16 11.02 3.95
C ASN A 52 -5.03 10.97 2.70
N GLN A 53 -5.20 12.10 2.00
CA GLN A 53 -5.98 12.17 0.77
C GLN A 53 -5.32 11.40 -0.39
N ASP A 54 -4.01 11.57 -0.57
CA ASP A 54 -3.21 10.89 -1.59
C ASP A 54 -3.19 9.38 -1.34
N LEU A 55 -2.96 8.98 -0.09
CA LEU A 55 -3.02 7.58 0.32
C LEU A 55 -4.37 6.94 0.02
N THR A 56 -5.47 7.62 0.38
CA THR A 56 -6.83 7.14 0.13
C THR A 56 -7.09 6.98 -1.37
N LYS A 57 -6.65 7.92 -2.21
CA LYS A 57 -6.77 7.81 -3.67
C LYS A 57 -6.03 6.59 -4.22
N ILE A 58 -4.81 6.34 -3.74
CA ILE A 58 -4.00 5.20 -4.17
C ILE A 58 -4.67 3.89 -3.74
N MET A 59 -5.12 3.78 -2.49
CA MET A 59 -5.83 2.60 -1.99
C MET A 59 -7.10 2.32 -2.80
N ASN A 60 -7.92 3.34 -3.07
CA ASN A 60 -9.11 3.18 -3.90
C ASN A 60 -8.77 2.72 -5.32
N THR A 61 -7.67 3.20 -5.89
CA THR A 61 -7.22 2.78 -7.23
C THR A 61 -6.81 1.31 -7.24
N ILE A 62 -6.13 0.83 -6.20
CA ILE A 62 -5.75 -0.59 -6.03
C ILE A 62 -7.02 -1.46 -5.89
N GLN A 63 -7.95 -1.06 -5.01
CA GLN A 63 -9.20 -1.78 -4.78
C GLN A 63 -10.10 -1.83 -6.02
N ASN A 64 -10.24 -0.73 -6.76
CA ASN A 64 -11.02 -0.67 -7.99
C ASN A 64 -10.46 -1.58 -9.10
N LYS A 65 -9.18 -1.97 -9.01
CA LYS A 65 -8.54 -2.96 -9.89
C LYS A 65 -8.68 -4.40 -9.39
N GLY A 66 -9.36 -4.61 -8.26
CA GLY A 66 -9.50 -5.93 -7.63
C GLY A 66 -8.22 -6.42 -6.96
N ALA A 67 -7.27 -5.53 -6.67
CA ALA A 67 -6.02 -5.85 -5.98
C ALA A 67 -6.12 -5.50 -4.49
N THR A 68 -5.25 -6.11 -3.69
CA THR A 68 -5.13 -5.88 -2.24
C THR A 68 -3.86 -5.12 -1.92
N LEU A 69 -3.89 -4.31 -0.86
CA LEU A 69 -2.70 -3.67 -0.29
C LEU A 69 -2.25 -4.48 0.94
N ASP A 70 -0.96 -4.77 1.04
CA ASP A 70 -0.34 -5.35 2.25
C ASP A 70 0.83 -4.46 2.70
N VAL A 71 0.92 -4.22 4.00
CA VAL A 71 1.86 -3.26 4.58
C VAL A 71 2.69 -4.00 5.62
N LEU A 72 3.99 -4.14 5.36
CA LEU A 72 4.88 -4.99 6.16
C LEU A 72 5.03 -4.55 7.62
N ASN A 73 4.80 -3.26 7.92
CA ASN A 73 4.84 -2.75 9.29
C ASN A 73 3.49 -2.82 10.02
N LEU A 74 2.45 -3.34 9.38
CA LEU A 74 1.14 -3.61 9.99
C LEU A 74 0.98 -5.10 10.29
N PRO A 75 0.09 -5.47 11.23
CA PRO A 75 -0.26 -6.87 11.46
C PRO A 75 -0.71 -7.54 10.16
N SER A 76 -0.02 -8.61 9.76
CA SER A 76 -0.35 -9.34 8.53
C SER A 76 -1.65 -10.10 8.70
N MET A 77 -2.52 -9.99 7.69
CA MET A 77 -3.80 -10.72 7.60
C MET A 77 -3.69 -12.01 6.78
N THR A 78 -2.47 -12.48 6.51
CA THR A 78 -2.20 -13.69 5.70
C THR A 78 -2.81 -14.96 6.29
N GLY A 79 -3.09 -15.01 7.60
CA GLY A 79 -3.80 -16.12 8.25
C GLY A 79 -5.30 -16.19 7.94
N ILE A 80 -5.88 -15.17 7.31
CA ILE A 80 -7.29 -15.16 6.89
C ILE A 80 -7.38 -15.76 5.49
N ALA A 81 -8.02 -16.93 5.38
CA ALA A 81 -8.15 -17.66 4.12
C ALA A 81 -9.12 -16.99 3.14
N ASP A 82 -10.19 -16.37 3.65
CA ASP A 82 -11.16 -15.65 2.82
C ASP A 82 -10.57 -14.31 2.33
N PRO A 83 -10.40 -14.11 1.01
CA PRO A 83 -9.79 -12.88 0.48
C PRO A 83 -10.60 -11.61 0.78
N ASN A 84 -11.93 -11.70 0.82
CA ASN A 84 -12.80 -10.56 1.08
C ASN A 84 -12.71 -10.13 2.54
N LEU A 85 -12.71 -11.10 3.47
CA LEU A 85 -12.52 -10.82 4.89
C LEU A 85 -11.12 -10.26 5.15
N ARG A 86 -10.09 -10.83 4.52
CA ARG A 86 -8.72 -10.33 4.60
C ARG A 86 -8.65 -8.87 4.14
N GLN A 87 -9.24 -8.55 2.99
CA GLN A 87 -9.30 -7.19 2.46
C GLN A 87 -10.01 -6.22 3.41
N LEU A 88 -11.17 -6.62 3.95
CA LEU A 88 -11.93 -5.81 4.89
C LEU A 88 -11.12 -5.50 6.16
N MET A 89 -10.49 -6.52 6.74
CA MET A 89 -9.67 -6.36 7.96
C MET A 89 -8.45 -5.48 7.70
N THR A 90 -7.78 -5.65 6.56
CA THR A 90 -6.65 -4.78 6.18
C THR A 90 -7.10 -3.33 6.02
N ASN A 91 -8.23 -3.08 5.36
CA ASN A 91 -8.78 -1.73 5.22
C ASN A 91 -9.11 -1.11 6.58
N LEU A 92 -9.75 -1.86 7.48
CA LEU A 92 -10.09 -1.37 8.82
C LEU A 92 -8.83 -0.97 9.61
N ILE A 93 -7.77 -1.79 9.58
CA ILE A 93 -6.52 -1.45 10.26
C ILE A 93 -5.89 -0.20 9.65
N ILE A 94 -5.81 -0.10 8.33
CA ILE A 94 -5.22 1.08 7.69
C ILE A 94 -5.98 2.34 8.09
N GLU A 95 -7.31 2.30 8.13
CA GLU A 95 -8.16 3.41 8.55
C GLU A 95 -7.93 3.80 10.02
N LEU A 96 -7.76 2.82 10.91
CA LEU A 96 -7.40 3.09 12.31
C LEU A 96 -6.02 3.75 12.45
N TYR A 97 -5.03 3.28 11.69
CA TYR A 97 -3.69 3.88 11.67
C TYR A 97 -3.71 5.31 11.12
N LYS A 98 -4.50 5.55 10.06
CA LYS A 98 -4.70 6.89 9.49
C LYS A 98 -5.32 7.84 10.52
N TYR A 99 -6.33 7.38 11.26
CA TYR A 99 -6.96 8.14 12.33
C TYR A 99 -6.00 8.45 13.47
N GLN A 100 -5.24 7.45 13.95
CA GLN A 100 -4.25 7.65 15.02
C GLN A 100 -3.21 8.70 14.61
N ALA A 101 -2.66 8.60 13.40
CA ALA A 101 -1.67 9.54 12.88
C ALA A 101 -2.21 10.98 12.71
N GLU A 102 -3.52 11.16 12.52
CA GLU A 102 -4.16 12.47 12.53
C GLU A 102 -4.39 13.00 13.94
N SER A 103 -4.77 12.13 14.89
CA SER A 103 -5.03 12.53 16.28
C SER A 103 -3.78 12.93 17.07
N GLU A 104 -2.60 12.46 16.63
CA GLU A 104 -1.30 12.79 17.23
C GLU A 104 -0.68 14.09 16.68
N ARG A 105 -1.34 14.76 15.72
CA ARG A 105 -0.92 16.07 15.17
C ARG A 105 -1.62 17.22 15.84
#